data_AF-A0A2A4HHK0-F1
#
_entry.id   AF-A0A2A4HHK0-F1
#
_cell.length_a   1.000
_cell.length_b   1.000
_cell.length_c   1.000
_cell.angle_alpha   90.00
_cell.angle_beta   90.00
_cell.angle_gamma   90.00
#
_symmetry.space_group_name_H-M   'P 1'
#
loop_
_entity.id
_entity.type
_entity.pdbx_description
1 polymer ?
#
loop_
_entity_poly.entity_id
_entity_poly.type
_entity_poly.pdbx_seq_one_letter_code
_entity_poly.pdbx_strand_id
1 'polypeptide(L)' 'MSDFIPSTYDEWHHCITEICGIPLTEAYIRKRIDALNNHRDYMTTRFVELYGESQRQQTLAWFEQALSEVA' A
#
# COMPACT_ATOMS: atom_id res chain seq x y z
N MET A 1 7.67 13.84 14.51
CA MET A 1 7.01 12.54 14.68
C MET A 1 7.58 11.69 13.58
N SER A 2 8.29 10.62 13.92
CA SER A 2 9.06 9.85 12.94
C SER A 2 8.08 9.13 12.01
N ASP A 3 7.96 9.63 10.78
CA ASP A 3 7.31 8.92 9.68
C ASP A 3 8.05 7.61 9.47
N PHE A 4 7.63 6.56 10.20
CA PHE A 4 8.18 5.23 10.04
C PHE A 4 7.63 4.67 8.74
N ILE A 5 8.39 4.86 7.66
CA ILE A 5 8.09 4.21 6.39
C ILE A 5 8.24 2.70 6.64
N PRO A 6 7.17 1.92 6.52
CA PRO A 6 7.25 0.49 6.76
C PRO A 6 8.29 -0.11 5.80
N SER A 7 9.16 -0.94 6.33
CA SER A 7 10.22 -1.60 5.56
C SER A 7 9.89 -3.07 5.32
N THR A 8 8.86 -3.59 5.99
CA THR A 8 8.41 -4.98 5.91
C THR A 8 6.89 -5.07 5.72
N TYR A 9 6.44 -6.23 5.23
CA TYR A 9 5.02 -6.52 5.06
C TYR A 9 4.25 -6.43 6.38
N ASP A 10 4.78 -7.03 7.46
CA ASP A 10 4.13 -7.02 8.77
C ASP A 10 3.96 -5.61 9.34
N GLU A 11 4.98 -4.76 9.22
CA GLU A 11 4.90 -3.35 9.65
C GLU A 11 3.88 -2.58 8.83
N TRP A 12 3.85 -2.79 7.50
CA TRP A 12 2.87 -2.15 6.63
C TRP A 12 1.45 -2.63 6.93
N HIS A 13 1.25 -3.94 7.11
CA HIS A 13 -0.03 -4.55 7.41
C HIS A 13 -0.55 -4.06 8.75
N HIS A 14 0.28 -4.09 9.80
CA HIS A 14 -0.06 -3.54 11.11
C HIS A 14 -0.38 -2.04 11.04
N CYS A 15 0.39 -1.27 10.26
CA CYS A 15 0.13 0.15 10.07
C CYS A 15 -1.24 0.39 9.43
N ILE A 16 -1.59 -0.31 8.35
CA ILE A 16 -2.86 -0.07 7.66
C ILE A 16 -4.06 -0.60 8.47
N THR A 17 -3.95 -1.75 9.13
CA THR A 17 -5.08 -2.37 9.85
C THR A 17 -5.25 -1.85 11.27
N GLU A 18 -4.16 -1.75 12.05
CA GLU A 18 -4.23 -1.38 13.47
C GLU A 18 -4.05 0.13 13.67
N ILE A 19 -3.03 0.73 13.04
CA ILE A 19 -2.73 2.16 13.24
C ILE A 19 -3.73 3.04 12.47
N CYS A 20 -3.97 2.73 11.19
CA CYS A 20 -4.91 3.47 10.35
C CYS A 20 -6.36 2.96 10.48
N GLY A 21 -6.58 1.76 11.04
CA GLY A 21 -7.92 1.20 11.18
C GLY A 21 -8.59 0.84 9.85
N ILE A 22 -7.82 0.67 8.77
CA ILE A 22 -8.35 0.41 7.44
C ILE A 22 -8.46 -1.10 7.22
N PRO A 23 -9.66 -1.65 7.01
CA PRO A 23 -9.83 -3.06 6.73
C PRO A 23 -9.35 -3.38 5.31
N LEU A 24 -8.38 -4.29 5.20
CA LEU A 24 -7.86 -4.83 3.95
C LEU A 24 -8.84 -5.83 3.32
N THR A 25 -10.01 -5.35 2.93
CA THR A 25 -10.98 -6.18 2.18
C THR A 25 -10.50 -6.42 0.75
N GLU A 26 -10.90 -7.54 0.14
CA GLU A 26 -10.54 -7.86 -1.24
C GLU A 26 -10.85 -6.70 -2.21
N ALA A 27 -12.04 -6.10 -2.08
CA ALA A 27 -12.46 -4.97 -2.90
C ALA A 27 -11.59 -3.72 -2.68
N TYR A 28 -11.19 -3.45 -1.44
CA TYR A 28 -10.28 -2.35 -1.13
C TYR A 28 -8.89 -2.59 -1.73
N ILE A 29 -8.33 -3.79 -1.52
CA ILE A 29 -7.02 -4.18 -2.02
C ILE A 29 -6.97 -4.05 -3.55
N ARG A 30 -7.92 -4.65 -4.27
CA ARG A 30 -7.99 -4.58 -5.74
C ARG A 30 -8.03 -3.14 -6.25
N LYS A 31 -8.82 -2.28 -5.60
CA LYS A 31 -8.89 -0.85 -5.93
C LYS A 31 -7.56 -0.13 -5.72
N ARG A 32 -6.82 -0.47 -4.66
CA ARG A 32 -5.50 0.13 -4.38
C ARG A 32 -4.43 -0.36 -5.37
N ILE A 33 -4.44 -1.63 -5.75
CA ILE A 33 -3.54 -2.18 -6.78
C ILE A 33 -3.77 -1.48 -8.11
N ASP A 34 -5.03 -1.33 -8.55
CA ASP A 34 -5.36 -0.62 -9.80
C ASP A 34 -4.90 0.84 -9.77
N ALA A 35 -5.16 1.56 -8.66
CA ALA A 35 -4.70 2.92 -8.48
C ALA A 35 -3.17 3.04 -8.53
N LEU A 36 -2.44 2.19 -7.80
CA LEU A 36 -0.97 2.20 -7.75
C LEU A 36 -0.33 1.79 -9.08
N ASN A 37 -1.01 0.99 -9.91
CA ASN A 37 -0.59 0.68 -11.27
C ASN A 37 -0.91 1.81 -12.27
N ASN A 38 -1.81 2.73 -11.93
CA ASN A 38 -2.11 3.87 -12.77
C ASN A 38 -1.12 5.02 -12.54
N HIS A 39 -0.08 5.08 -13.35
CA HIS A 39 0.93 6.15 -13.31
C HIS A 39 0.38 7.55 -13.64
N ARG A 40 -0.84 7.66 -14.16
CA ARG A 40 -1.51 8.93 -14.44
C ARG A 40 -2.42 9.39 -13.29
N ASP A 41 -2.57 8.57 -12.25
CA ASP A 41 -3.34 8.93 -11.07
C ASP A 41 -2.53 9.90 -10.19
N TYR A 42 -3.14 11.03 -9.85
CA TYR A 42 -2.51 12.07 -9.05
C TYR A 42 -2.05 11.56 -7.67
N MET A 43 -2.79 10.63 -7.07
CA MET A 43 -2.43 10.06 -5.77
C MET A 43 -1.22 9.13 -5.91
N THR A 44 -1.12 8.39 -7.00
CA THR A 44 0.05 7.54 -7.31
C THR A 44 1.29 8.37 -7.57
N THR A 45 1.19 9.44 -8.37
CA THR A 45 2.32 10.36 -8.58
C THR A 45 2.79 10.96 -7.26
N ARG A 46 1.85 11.46 -6.43
CA ARG A 46 2.18 12.05 -5.14
C ARG A 46 2.78 11.03 -4.16
N PHE A 47 2.33 9.78 -4.21
CA PHE A 47 2.93 8.69 -3.43
C PHE A 47 4.38 8.44 -3.83
N VAL A 48 4.67 8.40 -5.13
CA VAL A 48 6.05 8.24 -5.64
C VAL A 48 6.92 9.43 -5.30
N GLU A 49 6.39 10.65 -5.35
CA GLU A 49 7.14 11.85 -4.96
C GLU A 49 7.51 11.86 -3.46
N LEU A 50 6.64 11.33 -2.60
CA LEU A 50 6.86 11.31 -1.14
C LEU A 50 7.74 10.13 -0.69
N TYR A 51 7.51 8.95 -1.25
CA TYR A 51 8.11 7.70 -0.77
C TYR A 51 9.09 7.06 -1.75
N GLY A 52 9.09 7.51 -3.00
CA GLY A 52 9.91 6.94 -4.07
C GLY A 52 9.26 5.75 -4.78
N GLU A 53 9.75 5.50 -5.99
CA GLU A 53 9.26 4.41 -6.85
C GLU A 53 9.51 3.03 -6.24
N SER A 54 10.62 2.85 -5.52
CA SER A 54 10.92 1.61 -4.80
C SER A 54 9.86 1.28 -3.76
N GLN A 55 9.41 2.28 -2.99
CA GLN A 55 8.36 2.08 -2.00
C GLN A 55 7.00 1.80 -2.67
N ARG A 56 6.72 2.41 -3.83
CA ARG A 56 5.51 2.08 -4.61
C ARG A 56 5.49 0.61 -5.00
N GLN A 57 6.59 0.10 -5.53
CA GLN A 57 6.70 -1.31 -5.95
C GLN A 57 6.56 -2.27 -4.76
N GLN A 58 7.21 -1.97 -3.63
CA GLN A 58 7.06 -2.76 -2.40
C GLN A 58 5.61 -2.74 -1.88
N THR A 59 4.99 -1.56 -1.86
CA THR A 59 3.58 -1.41 -1.42
C THR A 59 2.64 -2.19 -2.34
N LEU A 60 2.90 -2.20 -3.65
CA LEU A 60 2.13 -3.01 -4.61
C LEU A 60 2.26 -4.50 -4.29
N ALA A 61 3.48 -5.00 -4.08
CA ALA A 61 3.73 -6.39 -3.72
C ALA A 61 3.05 -6.78 -2.38
N TRP A 62 3.03 -5.88 -1.40
CA TRP A 62 2.31 -6.11 -0.15
C TRP A 62 0.80 -6.17 -0.33
N PHE A 63 0.22 -5.31 -1.18
CA PHE A 63 -1.19 -5.42 -1.53
C PHE A 63 -1.49 -6.74 -2.27
N GLU A 64 -0.62 -7.22 -3.16
CA GLU A 64 -0.78 -8.50 -3.84
C GLU A 64 -0.68 -9.70 -2.86
N GLN A 65 0.23 -9.63 -1.90
CA GLN A 65 0.33 -10.63 -0.84
C GLN A 65 -0.93 -10.64 0.03
N ALA A 66 -1.38 -9.48 0.50
CA ALA A 66 -2.61 -9.34 1.28
C ALA A 66 -3.84 -9.84 0.50
N LEU A 67 -3.89 -9.64 -0.83
CA LEU A 67 -4.96 -10.18 -1.67
C LEU A 67 -4.99 -11.71 -1.63
N SER A 68 -3.82 -12.35 -1.62
CA SER A 68 -3.68 -13.80 -1.57
C SER A 68 -4.05 -14.38 -0.19
N GLU A 69 -3.92 -13.59 0.88
CA GLU A 69 -4.31 -13.98 2.24
C GLU A 69 -5.84 -13.84 2.48
N VAL A 70 -6.50 -12.94 1.74
CA VAL A 70 -7.93 -12.65 1.87
C VAL A 70 -8.81 -13.46 0.88
N ALA A 71 -8.23 -13.93 -0.23
CA ALA A 71 -8.91 -14.74 -1.26
C ALA A 71 -9.10 -16.20 -0.84
#